data_AF-A0A937Q5R4-F1
#
_entry.id   AF-A0A937Q5R4-F1
#
_cell.length_a   1.000
_cell.length_b   1.000
_cell.length_c   1.000
_cell.angle_alpha   90.00
_cell.angle_beta   90.00
_cell.angle_gamma   90.00
#
_symmetry.space_group_name_H-M   'P 1'
#
loop_
_entity.id
_entity.type
_entity.pdbx_description
1 polymer ?
#
loop_
_entity_poly.entity_id
_entity_poly.type
_entity_poly.pdbx_seq_one_letter_code
_entity_poly.pdbx_strand_id
1 'polypeptide(L)'
;MQREAYFCAARSKNLVDIRLMEQGLHDEPDRLRSEVQKALETTTDIQGRPFKATLLGYGLCSNGIVGLSAKIPIVVPRGHDCITLLLGS
;
A
#
# COMPACT_ATOMS: atom_id res chain seq x y z
N MET A 1 -10.51 3.16 3.83
CA MET A 1 -10.72 2.04 2.88
C MET A 1 -10.46 0.66 3.51
N GLN A 2 -10.57 0.52 4.85
CA GLN A 2 -10.30 -0.77 5.51
C GLN A 2 -11.32 -1.85 5.08
N ARG A 3 -12.61 -1.51 5.09
CA ARG A 3 -13.70 -2.45 4.78
C ARG A 3 -13.59 -2.98 3.35
N GLU A 4 -13.31 -2.09 2.39
CA GLU A 4 -13.18 -2.42 0.97
C GLU A 4 -11.96 -3.33 0.73
N ALA A 5 -10.83 -3.04 1.37
CA ALA A 5 -9.63 -3.87 1.29
C ALA A 5 -9.89 -5.30 1.79
N TYR A 6 -10.53 -5.45 2.96
CA TYR A 6 -10.89 -6.77 3.48
C TYR A 6 -11.91 -7.50 2.61
N PHE A 7 -12.90 -6.79 2.06
CA PHE A 7 -13.87 -7.38 1.14
C PHE A 7 -13.20 -7.96 -0.12
N CYS A 8 -12.24 -7.22 -0.70
CA CYS A 8 -11.46 -7.69 -1.84
C CYS A 8 -10.55 -8.87 -1.47
N ALA A 9 -9.86 -8.82 -0.33
CA ALA A 9 -9.00 -9.90 0.14
C ALA A 9 -9.78 -11.22 0.36
N ALA A 10 -10.96 -11.15 0.97
CA ALA A 10 -11.81 -12.31 1.20
C ALA A 10 -12.29 -13.01 -0.09
N ARG A 11 -12.22 -12.32 -1.25
CA ARG A 11 -12.64 -12.82 -2.56
C ARG A 11 -11.46 -13.10 -3.50
N SER A 12 -10.24 -12.87 -3.03
CA SER A 12 -9.01 -13.07 -3.81
C SER A 12 -8.68 -14.56 -3.91
N LYS A 13 -8.10 -14.97 -5.05
CA LYS A 13 -7.47 -16.30 -5.18
C LYS A 13 -6.06 -16.33 -4.59
N ASN A 14 -5.50 -15.17 -4.25
CA ASN A 14 -4.18 -15.03 -3.66
C ASN A 14 -4.31 -14.90 -2.13
N LEU A 15 -3.28 -15.35 -1.41
CA LEU A 15 -3.12 -15.00 0.00
C LEU A 15 -2.76 -13.51 0.10
N VAL A 16 -3.60 -12.76 0.80
CA VAL A 16 -3.44 -11.31 0.99
C VAL A 16 -3.25 -11.04 2.47
N ASP A 17 -2.08 -10.51 2.82
CA ASP A 17 -1.83 -9.95 4.14
C ASP A 17 -2.09 -8.43 4.10
N ILE A 18 -2.91 -7.93 5.03
CA ILE A 18 -3.33 -6.52 5.06
C ILE A 18 -2.66 -5.84 6.24
N ARG A 19 -1.77 -4.88 5.93
CA ARG A 19 -1.19 -3.96 6.91
C ARG A 19 -1.91 -2.62 6.85
N LEU A 20 -2.65 -2.29 7.92
CA LEU A 20 -3.25 -0.98 8.06
C LEU A 20 -2.18 0.03 8.51
N MET A 21 -2.27 1.23 7.96
CA MET A 21 -1.41 2.36 8.31
C MET A 21 -2.25 3.45 8.97
N GLU A 22 -1.57 4.39 9.63
CA GLU A 22 -2.23 5.51 10.29
C GLU A 22 -3.06 6.34 9.31
N GLN A 23 -4.27 6.69 9.74
CA GLN A 23 -5.16 7.54 8.96
C GLN A 23 -4.56 8.95 8.84
N GLY A 24 -4.64 9.55 7.64
CA GLY A 24 -4.15 10.91 7.40
C GLY A 24 -2.70 11.01 6.94
N LEU A 25 -1.95 9.89 6.83
CA LEU A 25 -0.56 9.95 6.35
C LEU A 25 -0.41 10.63 4.98
N HIS A 26 -1.42 10.59 4.12
CA HIS A 26 -1.37 11.27 2.81
C HIS A 26 -1.31 12.81 2.90
N ASP A 27 -1.66 13.39 4.04
CA ASP A 27 -1.55 14.83 4.30
C ASP A 27 -0.10 15.25 4.57
N GLU A 28 0.78 14.29 4.88
CA GLU A 28 2.20 14.50 5.22
C GLU A 28 3.11 13.64 4.31
N PRO A 29 3.42 14.08 3.06
CA PRO A 29 4.07 13.23 2.06
C PRO A 29 5.43 12.63 2.47
N ASP A 30 6.24 13.37 3.23
CA ASP A 30 7.53 12.87 3.71
C ASP A 30 7.36 11.81 4.81
N ARG A 31 6.37 12.01 5.68
CA ARG A 31 6.01 11.04 6.72
C ARG A 31 5.40 9.79 6.09
N LEU A 32 4.52 9.94 5.09
CA LEU A 32 3.98 8.83 4.29
C LEU A 32 5.13 8.01 3.69
N ARG A 33 6.08 8.67 3.01
CA ARG A 33 7.22 7.98 2.38
C ARG A 33 8.01 7.18 3.40
N SER A 34 8.37 7.80 4.52
CA SER A 34 9.13 7.16 5.61
C SER A 34 8.41 5.95 6.18
N GLU A 35 7.12 6.08 6.52
CA GLU A 35 6.35 5.00 7.13
C GLU A 35 6.08 3.85 6.16
N VAL A 36 5.80 4.16 4.88
CA VAL A 36 5.62 3.12 3.85
C VAL A 36 6.94 2.41 3.57
N GLN A 37 8.06 3.12 3.50
CA GLN A 37 9.38 2.51 3.29
C GLN A 37 9.73 1.51 4.40
N LYS A 38 9.51 1.88 5.68
CA LYS A 38 9.68 0.97 6.84
C LYS A 38 8.79 -0.28 6.74
N ALA A 39 7.55 -0.11 6.29
CA ALA A 39 6.63 -1.24 6.09
C ALA A 39 7.11 -2.18 4.97
N LEU A 40 7.60 -1.62 3.86
CA LEU A 40 8.13 -2.39 2.72
C LEU A 40 9.37 -3.21 3.09
N GLU A 41 10.26 -2.65 3.91
CA GLU A 41 11.47 -3.33 4.39
C GLU A 41 11.18 -4.57 5.25
N THR A 42 10.02 -4.59 5.90
CA THR A 42 9.58 -5.65 6.81
C THR A 42 8.50 -6.56 6.21
N THR A 43 8.26 -6.48 4.90
CA THR A 43 7.19 -7.23 4.23
C THR A 43 7.61 -8.69 3.94
N THR A 44 7.29 -9.58 4.86
CA THR A 44 7.46 -11.03 4.77
C THR A 44 6.30 -11.76 5.44
N ASP A 45 6.05 -13.01 5.07
CA ASP A 45 5.06 -13.84 5.78
C ASP A 45 5.53 -14.24 7.19
N ILE A 46 4.67 -14.95 7.94
CA ILE A 46 4.95 -15.40 9.31
C ILE A 46 6.16 -16.34 9.44
N GLN A 47 6.66 -16.91 8.34
CA GLN A 47 7.84 -17.78 8.28
C GLN A 47 9.06 -17.02 7.71
N GLY A 48 8.96 -15.71 7.49
CA GLY A 48 10.01 -14.87 6.92
C GLY A 48 10.18 -15.01 5.41
N ARG A 49 9.23 -15.64 4.70
CA ARG A 49 9.29 -15.80 3.24
C ARG A 49 8.79 -14.54 2.54
N PRO A 50 9.39 -14.15 1.40
CA PRO A 50 8.95 -12.99 0.65
C PRO A 50 7.59 -13.24 -0.03
N PHE A 51 6.74 -12.23 -0.06
CA PHE A 51 5.55 -12.23 -0.92
C PHE A 51 5.93 -12.06 -2.40
N LYS A 52 4.97 -12.26 -3.31
CA LYS A 52 5.20 -12.06 -4.74
C LYS A 52 5.13 -10.59 -5.17
N ALA A 53 4.39 -9.76 -4.44
CA ALA A 53 4.22 -8.34 -4.70
C ALA A 53 3.63 -7.64 -3.46
N THR A 54 3.83 -6.32 -3.37
CA THR A 54 3.14 -5.44 -2.43
C THR A 54 2.20 -4.52 -3.19
N LEU A 55 0.95 -4.38 -2.74
CA LEU A 55 -0.02 -3.42 -3.27
C LEU A 55 -0.16 -2.24 -2.31
N LEU A 56 0.08 -1.01 -2.79
CA LEU A 56 -0.16 0.19 -2.00
C LEU A 56 -1.62 0.62 -2.06
N GLY A 57 -2.19 0.98 -0.90
CA GLY A 57 -3.49 1.63 -0.78
C GLY A 57 -3.44 3.15 -0.99
N TYR A 58 -2.41 3.66 -1.67
CA TYR A 58 -2.15 5.08 -1.89
C TYR A 58 -1.97 5.36 -3.40
N GLY A 59 -2.54 6.47 -3.89
CA GLY A 59 -2.14 7.06 -5.18
C GLY A 59 -0.82 7.84 -5.05
N LEU A 60 -0.53 8.73 -5.99
CA LEU A 60 0.68 9.57 -5.89
C LEU A 60 0.68 10.45 -4.63
N CYS A 61 -0.49 11.00 -4.25
CA CYS A 61 -0.74 11.71 -2.99
C CYS A 61 0.41 12.71 -2.67
N SER A 62 0.52 13.76 -3.51
CA SER A 62 1.59 14.78 -3.49
C SER A 62 3.01 14.19 -3.59
N ASN A 63 3.18 13.14 -4.41
CA ASN A 63 4.43 12.39 -4.58
C ASN A 63 4.94 11.70 -3.28
N GLY A 64 4.06 11.45 -2.32
CA GLY A 64 4.43 10.79 -1.06
C GLY A 64 4.91 9.34 -1.24
N ILE A 65 4.56 8.69 -2.36
CA ILE A 65 5.04 7.33 -2.69
C ILE A 65 6.25 7.33 -3.65
N VAL A 66 6.68 8.50 -4.15
CA VAL A 66 7.81 8.58 -5.08
C VAL A 66 9.12 8.30 -4.32
N GLY A 67 9.98 7.48 -4.91
CA GLY A 67 11.27 7.08 -4.34
C GLY A 67 11.21 5.85 -3.43
N LEU A 68 10.03 5.25 -3.23
CA LEU A 68 9.90 4.00 -2.51
C LEU A 68 10.61 2.86 -3.25
N SER A 69 11.20 1.95 -2.47
CA SER A 69 11.86 0.76 -2.99
C SER A 69 11.57 -0.45 -2.11
N ALA A 70 11.54 -1.63 -2.73
CA ALA A 70 11.30 -2.89 -2.03
C ALA A 70 12.02 -4.03 -2.73
N LYS A 71 12.23 -5.14 -2.01
CA LYS A 71 12.82 -6.37 -2.56
C LYS A 71 11.89 -7.09 -3.53
N ILE A 72 10.59 -6.82 -3.44
CA ILE A 72 9.54 -7.41 -4.27
C ILE A 72 8.81 -6.29 -5.04
N PRO A 73 8.15 -6.60 -6.17
CA PRO A 73 7.45 -5.61 -6.97
C PRO A 73 6.44 -4.80 -6.15
N ILE A 74 6.48 -3.48 -6.31
CA ILE A 74 5.49 -2.54 -5.75
C ILE A 74 4.45 -2.27 -6.84
N VAL A 75 3.19 -2.57 -6.54
CA VAL A 75 2.03 -2.28 -7.37
C VAL A 75 1.31 -1.08 -6.75
N VAL A 76 1.01 -0.09 -7.58
CA VAL A 76 0.34 1.14 -7.14
C VAL A 76 -0.88 1.43 -8.03
N PRO A 77 -1.98 1.94 -7.46
CA PRO A 77 -3.08 2.51 -8.22
C PRO A 77 -2.59 3.61 -9.15
N ARG A 78 -3.05 3.60 -10.40
CA ARG A 78 -2.80 4.70 -11.33
C ARG A 78 -3.75 5.85 -11.02
N GLY A 79 -3.32 6.78 -10.17
CA GLY A 79 -4.07 7.98 -9.81
C GLY A 79 -3.20 9.04 -9.16
N HIS A 80 -3.57 10.31 -9.32
CA HIS A 80 -2.84 11.44 -8.71
C HIS A 80 -2.99 11.47 -7.19
N ASP A 81 -4.09 10.94 -6.69
CA ASP A 81 -4.40 10.90 -5.27
C ASP A 81 -5.14 9.61 -4.89
N CYS A 82 -5.40 9.52 -3.60
CA CYS A 82 -6.04 8.40 -2.94
C CYS A 82 -7.58 8.48 -3.08
N ILE A 83 -8.13 9.62 -3.52
CA ILE A 83 -9.57 9.81 -3.81
C ILE A 83 -9.96 9.01 -5.05
N THR A 84 -9.10 9.00 -6.07
CA THR A 84 -9.30 8.19 -7.29
C THR A 84 -9.53 6.71 -6.97
N LEU A 85 -8.83 6.18 -5.97
CA LEU A 85 -9.00 4.78 -5.54
C LEU A 85 -10.36 4.54 -4.87
N LEU A 86 -10.93 5.55 -4.21
CA LEU A 86 -12.20 5.45 -3.52
C LEU A 86 -13.41 5.67 -4.44
N LEU A 87 -13.32 6.65 -5.35
CA LEU A 87 -14.47 7.09 -6.15
C LEU A 87 -14.41 6.63 -7.61
N GLY A 88 -13.28 6.08 -8.06
CA GLY A 88 -13.04 5.79 -9.47
C GLY A 88 -12.64 7.04 -10.26
N SER A 89 -12.29 6.84 -11.53
CA SER A 89 -11.89 7.88 -12.48
C SER A 89 -12.80 7.89 -13.70
#